data_AF-A0A9D8B614-F1
#
_entry.id   AF-A0A9D8B614-F1
#
_cell.length_a   1.000
_cell.length_b   1.000
_cell.length_c   1.000
_cell.angle_alpha   90.00
_cell.angle_beta   90.00
_cell.angle_gamma   90.00
#
_symmetry.space_group_name_H-M   'P 1'
#
loop_
_entity.id
_entity.type
_entity.pdbx_description
1 polymer ?
#
loop_
_entity_poly.entity_id
_entity_poly.type
_entity_poly.pdbx_seq_one_letter_code
_entity_poly.pdbx_strand_id
1 'polypeptide(L)'
;MRRLIIGDIHGCWIELQELLDKAGLADGDEIIAIGDFVDRGPDSPRVLDFFRAQPNARAIQGNHERKHVRSSRGEVKAALSQRITRQQLGDAYLAALAFFESLPLYLEFPEANIVHGYWEPGLLITQQRETVLAGTMGGEKHLRENYDRPWYELYDGEKPIIVGHHDYVRHRQPFVYRNRVFGIDTSCCHGGALTGIILPDFRFVSISSRADYWREMRNAFRPIRQEREPIVWDEEDDQVLALTRDHIAREHERILGQLRQKTAFDELSSREQGKVYAEFIRARFALQALLLHLARRGELSKDRMRRVLRTPDRARRIAADWGVNDEDDIVEGG
;
A
#
# COMPACT_ATOMS: atom_id res chain seq x y z
N MET A 1 -35.16 -16.63 -6.24
CA MET A 1 -34.44 -15.83 -5.22
C MET A 1 -33.26 -15.19 -5.91
N ARG A 2 -33.18 -13.86 -5.85
CA ARG A 2 -32.07 -13.10 -6.43
C ARG A 2 -31.03 -12.81 -5.35
N ARG A 3 -29.80 -12.54 -5.80
CA ARG A 3 -28.69 -12.14 -4.92
C ARG A 3 -28.04 -10.91 -5.49
N LEU A 4 -27.93 -9.85 -4.69
CA LEU A 4 -27.13 -8.70 -5.01
C LEU A 4 -25.75 -8.86 -4.37
N ILE A 5 -24.73 -9.07 -5.20
CA ILE A 5 -23.33 -9.06 -4.75
C ILE A 5 -22.80 -7.65 -4.94
N ILE A 6 -22.27 -7.04 -3.89
CA ILE A 6 -21.83 -5.64 -3.85
C ILE A 6 -20.31 -5.60 -3.73
N GLY A 7 -19.66 -4.78 -4.56
CA GLY A 7 -18.23 -4.51 -4.54
C GLY A 7 -17.77 -3.79 -3.27
N ASP A 8 -16.51 -3.34 -3.25
CA ASP A 8 -15.87 -2.71 -2.10
C ASP A 8 -16.59 -1.43 -1.65
N ILE A 9 -17.32 -1.52 -0.53
CA ILE A 9 -18.18 -0.43 -0.02
C ILE A 9 -17.35 0.62 0.72
N HIS A 10 -16.35 0.20 1.49
CA HIS A 10 -15.46 1.10 2.23
C HIS A 10 -16.19 2.22 3.00
N GLY A 11 -17.21 1.89 3.78
CA GLY A 11 -17.94 2.88 4.58
C GLY A 11 -18.75 3.91 3.78
N CYS A 12 -18.95 3.72 2.47
CA CYS A 12 -19.78 4.59 1.62
C CYS A 12 -21.28 4.27 1.82
N TRP A 13 -21.78 4.59 3.01
CA TRP A 13 -23.13 4.23 3.45
C TRP A 13 -24.23 4.78 2.55
N ILE A 14 -24.09 6.02 2.08
CA ILE A 14 -25.10 6.66 1.24
C ILE A 14 -25.21 5.96 -0.12
N GLU A 15 -24.08 5.65 -0.75
CA GLU A 15 -24.03 4.90 -2.00
C GLU A 15 -24.58 3.48 -1.84
N LEU A 16 -24.36 2.83 -0.68
CA LEU A 16 -24.96 1.54 -0.38
C LEU A 16 -26.49 1.63 -0.36
N GLN A 17 -27.07 2.62 0.33
CA GLN A 17 -28.53 2.79 0.36
C GLN A 17 -29.11 3.00 -1.04
N GLU A 18 -28.51 3.91 -1.83
CA GLU A 18 -28.95 4.18 -3.20
C GLU A 18 -28.81 2.96 -4.12
N LEU A 19 -27.78 2.13 -3.92
CA LEU A 19 -27.59 0.91 -4.70
C LEU A 19 -28.68 -0.10 -4.39
N LEU A 20 -29.03 -0.27 -3.11
CA LEU A 20 -30.11 -1.16 -2.66
C LEU A 20 -31.46 -0.73 -3.24
N ASP A 21 -31.78 0.56 -3.17
CA ASP A 21 -33.00 1.13 -3.74
C ASP A 21 -33.06 0.89 -5.26
N LYS A 22 -31.95 1.15 -5.96
CA LYS A 22 -31.86 0.95 -7.42
C LYS A 22 -31.88 -0.52 -7.84
N ALA A 23 -31.40 -1.43 -7.00
CA ALA A 23 -31.40 -2.86 -7.29
C ALA A 23 -32.82 -3.44 -7.34
N GLY A 24 -33.76 -2.85 -6.58
CA GLY A 24 -35.16 -3.27 -6.57
C GLY A 24 -35.33 -4.70 -6.05
N LEU A 25 -34.65 -5.02 -4.95
CA LEU A 25 -34.72 -6.34 -4.30
C LEU A 25 -36.11 -6.56 -3.67
N ALA A 26 -36.56 -7.81 -3.68
CA ALA A 26 -37.81 -8.22 -3.05
C ALA A 26 -37.53 -8.87 -1.69
N ASP A 27 -38.56 -9.01 -0.86
CA ASP A 27 -38.45 -9.73 0.41
C ASP A 27 -37.89 -11.15 0.17
N GLY A 28 -36.82 -11.48 0.90
CA GLY A 28 -36.12 -12.76 0.80
C GLY A 28 -35.00 -12.84 -0.25
N ASP A 29 -34.77 -11.80 -1.06
CA ASP A 29 -33.53 -11.70 -1.86
C ASP A 29 -32.32 -11.46 -0.94
N GLU A 30 -31.15 -11.99 -1.29
CA GLU A 30 -29.94 -11.86 -0.45
C GLU A 30 -29.07 -10.66 -0.86
N ILE A 31 -28.42 -10.04 0.13
CA ILE A 31 -27.50 -8.92 -0.03
C ILE A 31 -26.12 -9.37 0.44
N ILE A 32 -25.11 -9.30 -0.42
CA ILE A 32 -23.80 -9.88 -0.13
C ILE A 32 -22.71 -8.85 -0.39
N ALA A 33 -21.98 -8.41 0.63
CA ALA A 33 -20.74 -7.64 0.44
C ALA A 33 -19.57 -8.57 0.14
N ILE A 34 -18.77 -8.21 -0.86
CA ILE A 34 -17.61 -9.00 -1.31
C ILE A 34 -16.33 -8.74 -0.50
N GLY A 35 -16.44 -8.22 0.71
CA GLY A 35 -15.31 -7.76 1.54
C GLY A 35 -15.05 -6.26 1.38
N ASP A 36 -14.08 -5.76 2.14
CA ASP A 36 -13.67 -4.34 2.15
C ASP A 36 -14.87 -3.38 2.30
N PHE A 37 -15.80 -3.72 3.19
CA PHE A 37 -17.00 -2.93 3.44
C PHE A 37 -16.79 -1.87 4.52
N VAL A 38 -15.72 -1.99 5.32
CA VAL A 38 -15.26 -0.95 6.25
C VAL A 38 -14.01 -0.24 5.71
N ASP A 39 -13.51 0.72 6.48
CA ASP A 39 -12.33 1.53 6.16
C ASP A 39 -12.52 2.56 5.04
N ARG A 40 -11.64 3.58 5.08
CA ARG A 40 -11.50 4.68 4.12
C ARG A 40 -12.65 5.67 4.09
N GLY A 41 -13.90 5.23 3.97
CA GLY A 41 -15.07 6.11 3.93
C GLY A 41 -15.53 6.62 5.30
N PRO A 42 -16.52 7.52 5.30
CA PRO A 42 -16.96 8.24 6.49
C PRO A 42 -17.80 7.40 7.46
N ASP A 43 -18.51 6.37 6.98
CA ASP A 43 -19.59 5.71 7.72
C ASP A 43 -19.41 4.19 7.83
N SER A 44 -18.19 3.72 8.10
CA SER A 44 -17.93 2.29 8.39
C SER A 44 -18.86 1.70 9.47
N PRO A 45 -19.19 2.40 10.57
CA PRO A 45 -20.12 1.87 11.58
C PRO A 45 -21.50 1.54 11.02
N ARG A 46 -22.09 2.42 10.18
CA ARG A 46 -23.43 2.19 9.62
C ARG A 46 -23.45 1.01 8.65
N VAL A 47 -22.41 0.89 7.82
CA VAL A 47 -22.28 -0.27 6.92
C VAL A 47 -22.14 -1.56 7.73
N LEU A 48 -21.30 -1.57 8.77
CA LEU A 48 -21.16 -2.72 9.65
C LEU A 48 -22.48 -3.10 10.35
N ASP A 49 -23.17 -2.12 10.93
CA ASP A 49 -24.43 -2.34 11.62
C ASP A 49 -25.49 -2.94 10.69
N PHE A 50 -25.55 -2.49 9.44
CA PHE A 50 -26.42 -3.06 8.42
C PHE A 50 -26.16 -4.55 8.20
N PHE A 51 -24.92 -4.96 7.93
CA PHE A 51 -24.59 -6.37 7.68
C PHE A 51 -24.68 -7.26 8.93
N ARG A 52 -24.69 -6.68 10.13
CA ARG A 52 -24.93 -7.41 11.39
C ARG A 52 -26.41 -7.57 11.71
N ALA A 53 -27.22 -6.57 11.37
CA ALA A 53 -28.63 -6.52 11.76
C ALA A 53 -29.55 -7.16 10.72
N GLN A 54 -29.22 -7.10 9.42
CA GLN A 54 -30.12 -7.55 8.38
C GLN A 54 -30.06 -9.07 8.15
N PRO A 55 -31.17 -9.82 8.35
CA PRO A 55 -31.16 -11.30 8.30
C PRO A 55 -30.76 -11.88 6.94
N ASN A 56 -31.06 -11.17 5.84
CA ASN A 56 -30.75 -11.56 4.47
C ASN A 56 -29.44 -10.91 3.95
N ALA A 57 -28.69 -10.22 4.82
CA ALA A 57 -27.42 -9.62 4.46
C ALA A 57 -26.24 -10.46 4.99
N ARG A 58 -25.21 -10.62 4.16
CA ARG A 58 -24.00 -11.37 4.48
C ARG A 58 -22.78 -10.62 3.93
N ALA A 59 -21.61 -10.95 4.45
CA ALA A 59 -20.34 -10.45 3.92
C ALA A 59 -19.31 -11.59 3.89
N ILE A 60 -18.32 -11.46 3.02
CA ILE A 60 -17.08 -12.24 3.09
C ILE A 60 -15.93 -11.36 3.61
N GLN A 61 -14.85 -11.97 4.05
CA GLN A 61 -13.70 -11.26 4.61
C GLN A 61 -12.79 -10.71 3.49
N GLY A 62 -12.62 -9.38 3.43
CA GLY A 62 -11.61 -8.73 2.59
C GLY A 62 -10.29 -8.52 3.32
N ASN A 63 -9.31 -7.89 2.64
CA ASN A 63 -8.02 -7.61 3.27
C ASN A 63 -8.12 -6.53 4.35
N HIS A 64 -9.11 -5.63 4.28
CA HIS A 64 -9.32 -4.60 5.29
C HIS A 64 -9.84 -5.19 6.62
N GLU A 65 -10.90 -6.00 6.58
CA GLU A 65 -11.41 -6.68 7.77
C GLU A 65 -10.35 -7.62 8.37
N ARG A 66 -9.64 -8.38 7.52
CA ARG A 66 -8.55 -9.25 7.96
C ARG A 66 -7.42 -8.47 8.63
N LYS A 67 -7.10 -7.27 8.15
CA LYS A 67 -6.04 -6.42 8.74
C LYS A 67 -6.43 -5.89 10.11
N HIS A 68 -7.72 -5.62 10.37
CA HIS A 68 -8.20 -5.29 11.71
C HIS A 68 -7.93 -6.42 12.72
N VAL A 69 -8.33 -7.66 12.38
CA VAL A 69 -8.12 -8.85 13.22
C VAL A 69 -6.64 -9.12 13.48
N ARG A 70 -5.81 -9.06 12.44
CA ARG A 70 -4.36 -9.28 12.60
C ARG A 70 -3.68 -8.15 13.38
N SER A 71 -4.15 -6.91 13.22
CA SER A 71 -3.60 -5.79 13.97
C SER A 71 -3.96 -5.82 15.44
N SER A 72 -5.14 -6.33 15.84
CA SER A 72 -5.50 -6.48 17.25
C SER A 72 -4.68 -7.56 17.96
N ARG A 73 -4.11 -8.50 17.19
CA ARG A 73 -3.17 -9.55 17.67
C ARG A 73 -1.70 -9.11 17.65
N GLY A 74 -1.40 -7.90 17.17
CA GLY A 74 -0.03 -7.39 17.06
C GLY A 74 0.78 -7.96 15.89
N GLU A 75 0.16 -8.72 14.98
CA GLU A 75 0.85 -9.36 13.85
C GLU A 75 1.22 -8.36 12.74
N VAL A 76 0.43 -7.30 12.59
CA VAL A 76 0.63 -6.24 11.59
C VAL A 76 0.32 -4.88 12.19
N LYS A 77 0.93 -3.82 11.65
CA LYS A 77 0.60 -2.45 12.03
C LYS A 77 -0.69 -1.98 11.36
N ALA A 78 -1.60 -1.41 12.14
CA ALA A 78 -2.76 -0.69 11.61
C ALA A 78 -2.32 0.45 10.69
N ALA A 79 -2.90 0.53 9.50
CA ALA A 79 -2.74 1.72 8.66
C ALA A 79 -3.67 2.85 9.14
N LEU A 80 -3.55 4.01 8.51
CA LEU A 80 -4.41 5.16 8.81
C LEU A 80 -5.90 4.80 8.69
N SER A 81 -6.30 4.03 7.68
CA SER A 81 -7.70 3.62 7.52
C SER A 81 -8.20 2.81 8.72
N GLN A 82 -7.46 1.77 9.15
CA GLN A 82 -7.86 0.97 10.31
C GLN A 82 -7.92 1.80 11.60
N ARG A 83 -7.04 2.80 11.75
CA ARG A 83 -7.07 3.71 12.90
C ARG A 83 -8.31 4.60 12.89
N ILE A 84 -8.68 5.12 11.72
CA ILE A 84 -9.89 5.93 11.52
C ILE A 84 -11.12 5.09 11.84
N THR A 85 -11.25 3.89 11.27
CA THR A 85 -12.39 2.99 11.52
C THR A 85 -12.48 2.58 12.97
N ARG A 86 -11.35 2.29 13.63
CA ARG A 86 -11.32 2.03 15.07
C ARG A 86 -11.85 3.21 15.88
N GLN A 87 -11.52 4.44 15.49
CA GLN A 87 -12.05 5.64 16.14
C GLN A 87 -13.54 5.85 15.83
N GLN A 88 -13.99 5.60 14.60
CA GLN A 88 -15.41 5.65 14.21
C GLN A 88 -16.27 4.66 15.02
N LEU A 89 -15.75 3.46 15.27
CA LEU A 89 -16.46 2.40 15.98
C LEU A 89 -16.46 2.57 17.52
N GLY A 90 -15.46 3.25 18.09
CA GLY A 90 -15.36 3.44 19.54
C GLY A 90 -15.47 2.12 20.31
N ASP A 91 -16.40 2.07 21.27
CA ASP A 91 -16.63 0.90 22.13
C ASP A 91 -17.12 -0.33 21.35
N ALA A 92 -17.74 -0.15 20.18
CA ALA A 92 -18.22 -1.25 19.34
C ALA A 92 -17.08 -1.99 18.62
N TYR A 93 -15.84 -1.48 18.68
CA TYR A 93 -14.71 -2.06 17.95
C TYR A 93 -14.40 -3.51 18.33
N LEU A 94 -14.55 -3.89 19.60
CA LEU A 94 -14.32 -5.28 20.02
C LEU A 94 -15.35 -6.25 19.42
N ALA A 95 -16.62 -5.85 19.38
CA ALA A 95 -17.67 -6.63 18.74
C ALA A 95 -17.47 -6.68 17.21
N ALA A 96 -16.97 -5.60 16.60
CA ALA A 96 -16.61 -5.57 15.18
C ALA A 96 -15.50 -6.58 14.85
N LEU A 97 -14.45 -6.68 15.69
CA LEU A 97 -13.38 -7.66 15.50
C LEU A 97 -13.90 -9.10 15.53
N ALA A 98 -14.78 -9.44 16.46
CA ALA A 98 -15.39 -10.77 16.53
C ALA A 98 -16.22 -11.07 15.27
N PHE A 99 -16.96 -10.08 14.77
CA PHE A 99 -17.70 -10.21 13.51
C PHE A 99 -16.75 -10.42 12.33
N PHE A 100 -15.72 -9.58 12.18
CA PHE A 100 -14.72 -9.70 11.11
C PHE A 100 -14.02 -11.05 11.11
N GLU A 101 -13.69 -11.59 12.29
CA GLU A 101 -13.07 -12.91 12.43
C GLU A 101 -14.00 -14.05 12.02
N SER A 102 -15.32 -13.88 12.18
CA SER A 102 -16.31 -14.90 11.81
C SER A 102 -16.65 -14.95 10.31
N LEU A 103 -16.22 -13.95 9.52
CA LEU A 103 -16.57 -13.86 8.11
C LEU A 103 -15.90 -14.98 7.29
N PRO A 104 -16.63 -15.67 6.39
CA PRO A 104 -16.04 -16.64 5.49
C PRO A 104 -15.16 -15.93 4.44
N LEU A 105 -14.20 -16.65 3.87
CA LEU A 105 -13.32 -16.10 2.81
C LEU A 105 -13.98 -16.10 1.43
N TYR A 106 -15.00 -16.93 1.24
CA TYR A 106 -15.71 -17.08 -0.02
C TYR A 106 -17.13 -17.59 0.19
N LEU A 107 -17.97 -17.45 -0.84
CA LEU A 107 -19.28 -18.09 -0.92
C LEU A 107 -19.40 -18.82 -2.26
N GLU A 108 -20.09 -19.95 -2.25
CA GLU A 108 -20.37 -20.74 -3.46
C GLU A 108 -21.87 -20.76 -3.73
N PHE A 109 -22.26 -20.36 -4.94
CA PHE A 109 -23.62 -20.48 -5.44
C PHE A 109 -23.65 -21.34 -6.69
N PRO A 110 -24.83 -21.83 -7.13
CA PRO A 110 -24.94 -22.53 -8.41
C PRO A 110 -24.43 -21.69 -9.59
N GLU A 111 -24.66 -20.38 -9.56
CA GLU A 111 -24.35 -19.47 -10.67
C GLU A 111 -22.90 -18.98 -10.67
N ALA A 112 -22.31 -18.74 -9.50
CA ALA A 112 -20.97 -18.17 -9.39
C ALA A 112 -20.31 -18.44 -8.03
N ASN A 113 -18.97 -18.37 -8.01
CA ASN A 113 -18.17 -18.27 -6.79
C ASN A 113 -17.91 -16.79 -6.46
N ILE A 114 -17.97 -16.44 -5.18
CA ILE A 114 -17.77 -15.09 -4.67
C ILE A 114 -16.52 -15.07 -3.80
N VAL A 115 -15.53 -14.27 -4.19
CA VAL A 115 -14.22 -14.15 -3.51
C VAL A 115 -13.83 -12.68 -3.48
N HIS A 116 -13.13 -12.20 -2.45
CA HIS A 116 -12.77 -10.79 -2.38
C HIS A 116 -11.69 -10.40 -3.41
N GLY A 117 -10.53 -11.07 -3.37
CA GLY A 117 -9.33 -10.69 -4.11
C GLY A 117 -9.15 -11.43 -5.44
N TYR A 118 -8.55 -12.62 -5.38
CA TYR A 118 -8.02 -13.31 -6.55
C TYR A 118 -8.25 -14.82 -6.52
N TRP A 119 -7.72 -15.51 -7.52
CA TRP A 119 -7.73 -16.97 -7.66
C TRP A 119 -6.34 -17.49 -8.06
N GLU A 120 -5.93 -18.61 -7.49
CA GLU A 120 -4.73 -19.34 -7.89
C GLU A 120 -5.14 -20.50 -8.82
N PRO A 121 -4.67 -20.53 -10.09
CA PRO A 121 -5.10 -21.55 -11.05
C PRO A 121 -4.55 -22.93 -10.68
N GLY A 122 -5.30 -23.98 -11.02
CA GLY A 122 -4.99 -25.38 -10.76
C GLY A 122 -5.45 -25.88 -9.39
N LEU A 123 -6.11 -25.04 -8.58
CA LEU A 123 -6.54 -25.37 -7.22
C LEU A 123 -8.06 -25.24 -7.06
N LEU A 124 -8.66 -26.19 -6.33
CA LEU A 124 -10.06 -26.06 -5.90
C LEU A 124 -10.21 -24.91 -4.90
N ILE A 125 -11.41 -24.34 -4.77
CA ILE A 125 -11.67 -23.20 -3.87
C ILE A 125 -11.26 -23.50 -2.41
N THR A 126 -11.42 -24.74 -1.97
CA THR A 126 -11.04 -25.24 -0.64
C THR A 126 -9.53 -25.35 -0.43
N GLN A 127 -8.74 -25.32 -1.50
CA GLN A 127 -7.28 -25.40 -1.49
C GLN A 127 -6.61 -24.04 -1.74
N GLN A 128 -7.41 -23.01 -2.07
CA GLN A 128 -6.93 -21.66 -2.30
C GLN A 128 -6.29 -21.09 -1.03
N ARG A 129 -5.21 -20.33 -1.20
CA ARG A 129 -4.57 -19.63 -0.09
C ARG A 129 -5.48 -18.53 0.44
N GLU A 130 -5.64 -18.44 1.76
CA GLU A 130 -6.43 -17.36 2.36
C GLU A 130 -5.93 -15.97 1.96
N THR A 131 -4.61 -15.81 1.81
CA THR A 131 -3.98 -14.55 1.40
C THR A 131 -4.32 -14.14 -0.03
N VAL A 132 -4.61 -15.12 -0.90
CA VAL A 132 -5.03 -14.93 -2.30
C VAL A 132 -6.52 -14.56 -2.33
N LEU A 133 -7.36 -15.37 -1.68
CA LEU A 133 -8.81 -15.14 -1.61
C LEU A 133 -9.14 -13.79 -0.98
N ALA A 134 -8.43 -13.41 0.08
CA ALA A 134 -8.65 -12.15 0.78
C ALA A 134 -7.94 -10.95 0.14
N GLY A 135 -7.29 -11.06 -1.03
CA GLY A 135 -6.68 -9.89 -1.69
C GLY A 135 -5.53 -9.25 -0.90
N THR A 136 -4.75 -10.03 -0.17
CA THR A 136 -3.63 -9.44 0.59
C THR A 136 -2.42 -9.22 -0.32
N MET A 137 -1.55 -8.26 0.03
CA MET A 137 -0.28 -8.03 -0.68
C MET A 137 0.59 -9.31 -0.80
N GLY A 138 0.50 -10.22 0.19
CA GLY A 138 1.21 -11.50 0.14
C GLY A 138 0.64 -12.45 -0.91
N GLY A 139 -0.69 -12.49 -1.07
CA GLY A 139 -1.35 -13.27 -2.12
C GLY A 139 -1.09 -12.72 -3.51
N GLU A 140 -1.19 -11.41 -3.68
CA GLU A 140 -0.86 -10.75 -4.95
C GLU A 140 0.60 -11.01 -5.36
N LYS A 141 1.53 -10.85 -4.40
CA LYS A 141 2.95 -11.14 -4.63
C LYS A 141 3.18 -12.59 -5.04
N HIS A 142 2.56 -13.54 -4.34
CA HIS A 142 2.63 -14.96 -4.66
C HIS A 142 2.19 -15.23 -6.10
N LEU A 143 1.05 -14.68 -6.52
CA LEU A 143 0.56 -14.86 -7.89
C LEU A 143 1.53 -14.28 -8.93
N ARG A 144 2.05 -13.06 -8.69
CA ARG A 144 2.99 -12.41 -9.61
C ARG A 144 4.34 -13.14 -9.73
N GLU A 145 4.79 -13.81 -8.69
CA GLU A 145 6.09 -14.51 -8.68
C GLU A 145 6.00 -15.93 -9.29
N ASN A 146 4.82 -16.55 -9.26
CA ASN A 146 4.65 -17.96 -9.69
C ASN A 146 3.93 -18.10 -11.04
N TYR A 147 3.31 -17.04 -11.56
CA TYR A 147 2.57 -17.06 -12.81
C TYR A 147 3.02 -15.91 -13.73
N ASP A 148 3.15 -16.20 -15.02
CA ASP A 148 3.62 -15.29 -16.06
C ASP A 148 2.50 -14.39 -16.63
N ARG A 149 1.25 -14.70 -16.31
CA ARG A 149 0.05 -13.98 -16.76
C ARG A 149 -0.83 -13.58 -15.58
N PRO A 150 -1.68 -12.55 -15.74
CA PRO A 150 -2.67 -12.20 -14.72
C PRO A 150 -3.58 -13.40 -14.41
N TRP A 151 -3.90 -13.59 -13.13
CA TRP A 151 -4.69 -14.73 -12.67
C TRP A 151 -6.04 -14.88 -13.39
N TYR A 152 -6.69 -13.76 -13.73
CA TYR A 152 -8.01 -13.78 -14.38
C TYR A 152 -7.93 -14.35 -15.81
N GLU A 153 -6.75 -14.29 -16.45
CA GLU A 153 -6.52 -14.94 -17.74
C GLU A 153 -6.32 -16.45 -17.63
N LEU A 154 -5.87 -16.89 -16.46
CA LEU A 154 -5.60 -18.27 -16.10
C LEU A 154 -6.76 -18.92 -15.34
N TYR A 155 -7.85 -18.19 -15.10
CA TYR A 155 -8.97 -18.66 -14.30
C TYR A 155 -9.59 -19.93 -14.90
N ASP A 156 -9.59 -20.99 -14.10
CA ASP A 156 -9.94 -22.36 -14.49
C ASP A 156 -11.06 -22.98 -13.64
N GLY A 157 -11.61 -22.23 -12.67
CA GLY A 157 -12.69 -22.73 -11.81
C GLY A 157 -13.98 -23.04 -12.59
N GLU A 158 -14.75 -24.04 -12.18
CA GLU A 158 -15.89 -24.55 -12.98
C GLU A 158 -16.97 -23.50 -13.27
N LYS A 159 -17.25 -22.62 -12.32
CA LYS A 159 -18.28 -21.57 -12.40
C LYS A 159 -17.65 -20.22 -12.71
N PRO A 160 -18.42 -19.22 -13.17
CA PRO A 160 -18.00 -17.83 -13.09
C PRO A 160 -17.53 -17.43 -11.68
N ILE A 161 -16.60 -16.49 -11.59
CA ILE A 161 -16.16 -15.88 -10.34
C ILE A 161 -16.47 -14.38 -10.33
N ILE A 162 -16.98 -13.89 -9.22
CA ILE A 162 -17.18 -12.47 -8.94
C ILE A 162 -16.14 -12.06 -7.89
N VAL A 163 -15.45 -10.95 -8.13
CA VAL A 163 -14.38 -10.41 -7.29
C VAL A 163 -14.48 -8.90 -7.07
N GLY A 164 -13.98 -8.42 -5.93
CA GLY A 164 -13.81 -7.00 -5.62
C GLY A 164 -12.34 -6.61 -5.69
N HIS A 165 -11.87 -5.88 -4.68
CA HIS A 165 -10.46 -5.60 -4.34
C HIS A 165 -9.66 -4.72 -5.31
N HIS A 166 -9.90 -4.87 -6.62
CA HIS A 166 -9.20 -4.18 -7.69
C HIS A 166 -10.16 -3.58 -8.69
N ASP A 167 -10.01 -2.28 -8.92
CA ASP A 167 -10.55 -1.60 -10.09
C ASP A 167 -9.65 -1.83 -11.32
N TYR A 168 -9.98 -2.87 -12.08
CA TYR A 168 -9.24 -3.30 -13.27
C TYR A 168 -9.38 -2.34 -14.47
N VAL A 169 -10.44 -1.53 -14.50
CA VAL A 169 -10.78 -0.68 -15.67
C VAL A 169 -10.49 0.80 -15.40
N ARG A 170 -10.57 1.26 -14.16
CA ARG A 170 -10.35 2.66 -13.70
C ARG A 170 -11.27 3.70 -14.33
N HIS A 171 -12.41 3.29 -14.86
CA HIS A 171 -13.39 4.16 -15.51
C HIS A 171 -14.82 4.01 -14.95
N ARG A 172 -14.95 3.61 -13.67
CA ARG A 172 -16.25 3.41 -12.99
C ARG A 172 -17.12 2.33 -13.63
N GLN A 173 -16.50 1.40 -14.35
CA GLN A 173 -17.17 0.30 -15.05
C GLN A 173 -16.70 -1.02 -14.47
N PRO A 174 -17.60 -2.01 -14.31
CA PRO A 174 -17.20 -3.34 -13.92
C PRO A 174 -16.30 -3.98 -14.98
N PHE A 175 -15.41 -4.85 -14.54
CA PHE A 175 -14.55 -5.64 -15.39
C PHE A 175 -15.22 -6.98 -15.71
N VAL A 176 -15.24 -7.35 -16.99
CA VAL A 176 -15.71 -8.68 -17.43
C VAL A 176 -14.66 -9.29 -18.33
N TYR A 177 -14.12 -10.44 -17.91
CA TYR A 177 -13.21 -11.22 -18.73
C TYR A 177 -13.87 -12.52 -19.16
N ARG A 178 -14.10 -12.64 -20.48
CA ARG A 178 -14.64 -13.84 -21.15
C ARG A 178 -15.93 -14.40 -20.54
N ASN A 179 -16.76 -13.56 -19.91
CA ASN A 179 -17.97 -13.96 -19.16
C ASN A 179 -17.68 -15.00 -18.05
N ARG A 180 -16.46 -14.98 -17.51
CA ARG A 180 -15.97 -15.96 -16.53
C ARG A 180 -15.44 -15.30 -15.27
N VAL A 181 -14.85 -14.11 -15.40
CA VAL A 181 -14.36 -13.31 -14.26
C VAL A 181 -15.05 -11.95 -14.28
N PHE A 182 -15.66 -11.58 -13.16
CA PHE A 182 -16.45 -10.37 -12.98
C PHE A 182 -15.84 -9.54 -11.84
N GLY A 183 -15.10 -8.48 -12.17
CA GLY A 183 -14.58 -7.53 -11.19
C GLY A 183 -15.57 -6.39 -10.95
N ILE A 184 -16.01 -6.22 -9.70
CA ILE A 184 -17.05 -5.25 -9.32
C ILE A 184 -16.57 -4.15 -8.36
N ASP A 185 -15.29 -4.16 -7.95
CA ASP A 185 -14.69 -2.97 -7.36
C ASP A 185 -14.53 -1.90 -8.45
N THR A 186 -15.22 -0.78 -8.25
CA THR A 186 -15.22 0.38 -9.15
C THR A 186 -14.80 1.64 -8.41
N SER A 187 -13.97 1.47 -7.36
CA SER A 187 -13.31 2.53 -6.59
C SER A 187 -14.28 3.52 -5.92
N CYS A 188 -15.39 3.06 -5.32
CA CYS A 188 -16.40 3.93 -4.70
C CYS A 188 -15.79 4.98 -3.76
N CYS A 189 -14.97 4.54 -2.80
CA CYS A 189 -14.36 5.45 -1.81
C CYS A 189 -13.35 6.45 -2.37
N HIS A 190 -12.91 6.30 -3.63
CA HIS A 190 -11.99 7.21 -4.32
C HIS A 190 -12.71 8.07 -5.38
N GLY A 191 -14.04 8.21 -5.30
CA GLY A 191 -14.83 9.01 -6.24
C GLY A 191 -15.18 8.27 -7.55
N GLY A 192 -15.12 6.94 -7.53
CA GLY A 192 -15.56 6.08 -8.61
C GLY A 192 -17.06 5.80 -8.57
N ALA A 193 -17.44 4.53 -8.49
CA ALA A 193 -18.81 4.08 -8.30
C ALA A 193 -18.88 2.93 -7.28
N LEU A 194 -20.02 2.75 -6.64
CA LEU A 194 -20.36 1.49 -5.99
C LEU A 194 -21.11 0.63 -7.00
N THR A 195 -20.61 -0.56 -7.28
CA THR A 195 -21.20 -1.48 -8.26
C THR A 195 -21.59 -2.77 -7.58
N GLY A 196 -22.78 -3.26 -7.91
CA GLY A 196 -23.23 -4.60 -7.60
C GLY A 196 -23.62 -5.37 -8.85
N ILE A 197 -23.71 -6.69 -8.71
CA ILE A 197 -24.16 -7.62 -9.74
C ILE A 197 -25.29 -8.48 -9.17
N ILE A 198 -26.37 -8.62 -9.94
CA ILE A 198 -27.57 -9.34 -9.54
C ILE A 198 -27.58 -10.71 -10.22
N LEU A 199 -27.54 -11.76 -9.41
CA LEU A 199 -27.70 -13.15 -9.83
C LEU A 199 -29.18 -13.57 -9.81
N PRO A 200 -29.62 -14.48 -10.70
CA PRO A 200 -28.82 -15.24 -11.67
C PRO A 200 -28.51 -14.51 -12.99
N ASP A 201 -29.03 -13.29 -13.18
CA ASP A 201 -29.02 -12.61 -14.48
C ASP A 201 -27.66 -11.99 -14.87
N PHE A 202 -26.68 -11.99 -13.96
CA PHE A 202 -25.41 -11.27 -14.11
C PHE A 202 -25.60 -9.78 -14.47
N ARG A 203 -26.69 -9.17 -13.97
CA ARG A 203 -27.05 -7.78 -14.28
C ARG A 203 -26.34 -6.82 -13.34
N PHE A 204 -25.58 -5.89 -13.90
CA PHE A 204 -24.93 -4.84 -13.11
C PHE A 204 -25.91 -3.74 -12.68
N VAL A 205 -25.67 -3.22 -11.49
CA VAL A 205 -26.28 -2.01 -10.96
C VAL A 205 -25.17 -1.16 -10.34
N SER A 206 -25.11 0.13 -10.66
CA SER A 206 -24.06 1.01 -10.14
C SER A 206 -24.61 2.37 -9.73
N ILE A 207 -23.99 2.95 -8.69
CA ILE A 207 -24.21 4.31 -8.18
C ILE A 207 -22.88 5.06 -8.23
N SER A 208 -22.87 6.25 -8.82
CA SER A 208 -21.67 7.08 -8.83
C SER A 208 -21.41 7.61 -7.42
N SER A 209 -20.16 7.53 -6.97
CA SER A 209 -19.77 8.08 -5.68
C SER A 209 -19.90 9.60 -5.68
N ARG A 210 -20.40 10.16 -4.58
CA ARG A 210 -20.60 11.62 -4.46
C ARG A 210 -19.29 12.38 -4.28
N ALA A 211 -18.24 11.72 -3.77
CA ALA A 211 -16.97 12.35 -3.48
C ALA A 211 -15.79 11.35 -3.44
N ASP A 212 -14.57 11.89 -3.40
CA ASP A 212 -13.37 11.13 -3.03
C ASP A 212 -13.26 11.10 -1.50
N TYR A 213 -14.07 10.24 -0.88
CA TYR A 213 -14.16 10.10 0.57
C TYR A 213 -12.82 9.77 1.21
N TRP A 214 -12.00 8.95 0.56
CA TRP A 214 -10.71 8.59 1.14
C TRP A 214 -9.75 9.78 1.19
N ARG A 215 -9.75 10.64 0.18
CA ARG A 215 -8.99 11.89 0.22
C ARG A 215 -9.51 12.82 1.33
N GLU A 216 -10.82 12.94 1.49
CA GLU A 216 -11.43 13.76 2.55
C GLU A 216 -11.05 13.23 3.95
N MET A 217 -11.19 11.94 4.18
CA MET A 217 -10.83 11.30 5.45
C MET A 217 -9.33 11.41 5.74
N ARG A 218 -8.46 11.24 4.73
CA ARG A 218 -7.01 11.48 4.93
C ARG A 218 -6.69 12.92 5.30
N ASN A 219 -7.40 13.89 4.74
CA ASN A 219 -7.21 15.30 5.06
C ASN A 219 -7.68 15.62 6.47
N ALA A 220 -8.87 15.13 6.86
CA ALA A 220 -9.43 15.33 8.19
C ALA A 220 -8.59 14.68 9.31
N PHE A 221 -7.97 13.53 9.03
CA PHE A 221 -7.14 12.78 9.99
C PHE A 221 -5.64 12.97 9.77
N ARG A 222 -5.26 13.95 8.95
CA ARG A 222 -3.85 14.31 8.78
C ARG A 222 -3.36 14.79 10.15
N PRO A 223 -2.32 14.18 10.75
CA PRO A 223 -1.76 14.74 11.96
C PRO A 223 -1.37 16.18 11.65
N ILE A 224 -1.78 17.12 12.50
CA ILE A 224 -1.27 18.49 12.46
C ILE A 224 0.24 18.33 12.47
N ARG A 225 0.89 18.65 11.34
CA ARG A 225 2.33 18.78 11.34
C ARG A 225 2.57 19.88 12.36
N GLN A 226 3.16 19.57 13.51
CA GLN A 226 3.88 20.59 14.24
C GLN A 226 4.78 21.23 13.19
N GLU A 227 4.59 22.52 12.95
CA GLU A 227 5.55 23.32 12.20
C GLU A 227 6.88 23.07 12.89
N ARG A 228 7.72 22.24 12.26
CA ARG A 228 9.09 22.14 12.71
C ARG A 228 9.68 23.48 12.36
N GLU A 229 10.23 24.16 13.36
CA GLU A 229 10.97 25.38 13.13
C GLU A 229 11.93 25.16 11.94
N PRO A 230 12.05 26.16 11.04
CA PRO A 230 12.97 26.06 9.93
C PRO A 230 14.33 25.66 10.45
N ILE A 231 14.90 24.60 9.89
CA ILE A 231 16.27 24.20 10.23
C ILE A 231 17.18 25.28 9.65
N VAL A 232 17.68 26.14 10.53
CA VAL A 232 18.67 27.15 10.19
C VAL A 232 20.03 26.48 10.12
N TRP A 233 20.79 26.81 9.08
CA TRP A 233 22.19 26.43 8.92
C TRP A 233 22.97 27.73 9.02
N ASP A 234 23.90 27.80 9.97
CA ASP A 234 24.73 28.98 10.18
C ASP A 234 26.05 28.90 9.38
N GLU A 235 26.93 29.88 9.58
CA GLU A 235 28.22 29.94 8.91
C GLU A 235 29.17 28.84 9.38
N GLU A 236 29.11 28.43 10.65
CA GLU A 236 29.91 27.33 11.20
C GLU A 236 29.50 26.00 10.55
N ASP A 237 28.20 25.76 10.38
CA ASP A 237 27.71 24.58 9.68
C ASP A 237 28.18 24.52 8.23
N ASP A 238 28.30 25.68 7.59
CA ASP A 238 28.79 25.79 6.23
C ASP A 238 30.28 25.48 6.12
N GLN A 239 31.07 25.81 7.13
CA GLN A 239 32.47 25.42 7.26
C GLN A 239 32.59 23.91 7.47
N VAL A 240 31.83 23.34 8.41
CA VAL A 240 31.77 21.90 8.65
C VAL A 240 31.40 21.14 7.37
N LEU A 241 30.39 21.60 6.63
CA LEU A 241 29.99 20.99 5.35
C LEU A 241 31.08 21.09 4.30
N ALA A 242 31.81 22.20 4.21
CA ALA A 242 32.90 22.39 3.26
C ALA A 242 34.08 21.45 3.55
N LEU A 243 34.55 21.41 4.80
CA LEU A 243 35.63 20.52 5.23
C LEU A 243 35.24 19.05 5.04
N THR A 244 34.02 18.69 5.44
CA THR A 244 33.49 17.33 5.26
C THR A 244 33.40 16.97 3.77
N ARG A 245 32.95 17.88 2.91
CA ARG A 245 32.90 17.68 1.46
C ARG A 245 34.28 17.37 0.89
N ASP A 246 35.27 18.16 1.28
CA ASP A 246 36.63 18.05 0.75
C ASP A 246 37.29 16.75 1.24
N HIS A 247 37.04 16.36 2.49
CA HIS A 247 37.42 15.05 3.00
C HIS A 247 36.77 13.91 2.20
N ILE A 248 35.45 13.96 1.95
CA ILE A 248 34.74 12.94 1.16
C ILE A 248 35.35 12.85 -0.25
N ALA A 249 35.68 13.99 -0.87
CA ALA A 249 36.27 14.01 -2.20
C ALA A 249 37.65 13.32 -2.20
N ARG A 250 38.50 13.60 -1.20
CA ARG A 250 39.80 12.91 -1.03
C ARG A 250 39.63 11.42 -0.79
N GLU A 251 38.70 11.03 0.08
CA GLU A 251 38.42 9.62 0.38
C GLU A 251 37.83 8.89 -0.85
N HIS A 252 37.01 9.57 -1.64
CA HIS A 252 36.50 9.06 -2.91
C HIS A 252 37.63 8.75 -3.90
N GLU A 253 38.55 9.68 -4.11
CA GLU A 253 39.72 9.48 -4.99
C GLU A 253 40.62 8.33 -4.50
N ARG A 254 40.84 8.25 -3.18
CA ARG A 254 41.60 7.14 -2.57
C ARG A 254 40.94 5.79 -2.85
N ILE A 255 39.62 5.70 -2.73
CA ILE A 255 38.85 4.49 -3.03
C ILE A 255 38.96 4.14 -4.52
N LEU A 256 38.81 5.12 -5.41
CA LEU A 256 38.96 4.90 -6.86
C LEU A 256 40.35 4.35 -7.21
N GLY A 257 41.41 4.93 -6.63
CA GLY A 257 42.78 4.43 -6.82
C GLY A 257 42.95 2.97 -6.40
N GLN A 258 42.39 2.58 -5.25
CA GLN A 258 42.44 1.20 -4.77
C GLN A 258 41.63 0.23 -5.64
N LEU A 259 40.48 0.66 -6.14
CA LEU A 259 39.63 -0.14 -7.03
C LEU A 259 40.30 -0.38 -8.38
N ARG A 260 40.92 0.65 -8.96
CA ARG A 260 41.67 0.56 -10.22
C ARG A 260 42.88 -0.38 -10.14
N GLN A 261 43.49 -0.52 -8.97
CA GLN A 261 44.62 -1.46 -8.77
C GLN A 261 44.16 -2.91 -8.63
N LYS A 262 42.96 -3.15 -8.10
CA LYS A 262 42.45 -4.49 -7.80
C LYS A 262 41.56 -5.08 -8.89
N THR A 263 41.00 -4.22 -9.73
CA THR A 263 40.00 -4.57 -10.73
C THR A 263 40.17 -3.68 -11.96
N ALA A 264 39.74 -4.16 -13.13
CA ALA A 264 39.61 -3.34 -14.35
C ALA A 264 38.41 -2.37 -14.22
N PHE A 265 38.42 -1.54 -13.18
CA PHE A 265 37.27 -0.76 -12.74
C PHE A 265 36.75 0.20 -13.81
N ASP A 266 37.65 0.82 -14.58
CA ASP A 266 37.30 1.76 -15.64
C ASP A 266 36.71 1.07 -16.89
N GLU A 267 36.85 -0.26 -17.02
CA GLU A 267 36.28 -1.05 -18.12
C GLU A 267 34.85 -1.53 -17.81
N LEU A 268 34.41 -1.42 -16.56
CA LEU A 268 33.06 -1.82 -16.12
C LEU A 268 31.99 -0.82 -16.56
N SER A 269 30.76 -1.30 -16.78
CA SER A 269 29.61 -0.39 -16.98
C SER A 269 29.35 0.46 -15.72
N SER A 270 28.73 1.63 -15.87
CA SER A 270 28.39 2.51 -14.73
C SER A 270 27.58 1.81 -13.63
N ARG A 271 26.72 0.85 -14.01
CA ARG A 271 25.93 0.04 -13.08
C ARG A 271 26.82 -0.95 -12.30
N GLU A 272 27.78 -1.58 -12.96
CA GLU A 272 28.73 -2.51 -12.34
C GLU A 272 29.74 -1.79 -11.47
N GLN A 273 30.27 -0.65 -11.92
CA GLN A 273 31.09 0.25 -11.11
C GLN A 273 30.35 0.64 -9.82
N GLY A 274 29.05 0.93 -9.90
CA GLY A 274 28.21 1.23 -8.74
C GLY A 274 28.15 0.08 -7.74
N LYS A 275 28.02 -1.17 -8.20
CA LYS A 275 28.00 -2.37 -7.34
C LYS A 275 29.35 -2.62 -6.69
N VAL A 276 30.43 -2.63 -7.48
CA VAL A 276 31.80 -2.84 -6.99
C VAL A 276 32.19 -1.76 -5.99
N TYR A 277 31.84 -0.50 -6.27
CA TYR A 277 32.08 0.61 -5.35
C TYR A 277 31.30 0.45 -4.04
N ALA A 278 30.02 0.06 -4.10
CA ALA A 278 29.20 -0.19 -2.92
C ALA A 278 29.70 -1.38 -2.08
N GLU A 279 30.15 -2.45 -2.74
CA GLU A 279 30.78 -3.60 -2.08
C GLU A 279 32.12 -3.25 -1.45
N PHE A 280 32.88 -2.32 -2.04
CA PHE A 280 34.18 -1.91 -1.53
C PHE A 280 34.08 -1.09 -0.24
N ILE A 281 33.10 -0.18 -0.17
CA ILE A 281 32.90 0.70 0.98
C ILE A 281 32.17 0.03 2.16
N ARG A 282 32.11 -1.32 2.20
CA ARG A 282 31.33 -2.19 3.13
C ARG A 282 30.89 -1.47 4.41
N ALA A 283 29.59 -1.22 4.54
CA ALA A 283 28.86 -0.78 5.74
C ALA A 283 29.56 0.26 6.63
N ARG A 284 30.13 1.32 6.04
CA ARG A 284 30.10 2.65 6.69
C ARG A 284 28.64 3.10 6.81
N PHE A 285 28.27 3.83 7.87
CA PHE A 285 26.87 4.19 8.15
C PHE A 285 26.11 4.67 6.89
N ALA A 286 24.80 4.40 6.80
CA ALA A 286 24.01 4.61 5.58
C ALA A 286 24.15 6.00 4.93
N LEU A 287 24.39 7.05 5.73
CA LEU A 287 24.62 8.41 5.24
C LEU A 287 26.01 8.60 4.61
N GLN A 288 27.06 8.04 5.21
CA GLN A 288 28.43 8.12 4.69
C GLN A 288 28.55 7.45 3.32
N ALA A 289 27.95 6.27 3.16
CA ALA A 289 27.89 5.57 1.88
C ALA A 289 27.15 6.39 0.81
N LEU A 290 26.04 7.03 1.19
CA LEU A 290 25.27 7.88 0.27
C LEU A 290 26.09 9.10 -0.19
N LEU A 291 26.86 9.73 0.71
CA LEU A 291 27.72 10.85 0.39
C LEU A 291 28.89 10.45 -0.54
N LEU A 292 29.54 9.31 -0.29
CA LEU A 292 30.56 8.76 -1.20
C LEU A 292 29.98 8.42 -2.58
N HIS A 293 28.74 7.95 -2.64
CA HIS A 293 28.05 7.75 -3.92
C HIS A 293 27.72 9.06 -4.65
N LEU A 294 27.42 10.15 -3.93
CA LEU A 294 27.28 11.48 -4.54
C LEU A 294 28.62 11.95 -5.11
N ALA A 295 29.72 11.75 -4.39
CA ALA A 295 31.06 12.08 -4.87
C ALA A 295 31.41 11.33 -6.17
N ARG A 296 31.17 10.00 -6.20
CA ARG A 296 31.35 9.16 -7.39
C ARG A 296 30.56 9.62 -8.61
N ARG A 297 29.42 10.27 -8.42
CA ARG A 297 28.57 10.79 -9.49
C ARG A 297 28.91 12.22 -9.89
N GLY A 298 29.89 12.86 -9.23
CA GLY A 298 30.16 14.29 -9.40
C GLY A 298 29.04 15.20 -8.88
N GLU A 299 28.20 14.69 -7.97
CA GLU A 299 27.00 15.38 -7.45
C GLU A 299 27.18 15.87 -6.00
N LEU A 300 28.39 15.79 -5.44
CA LEU A 300 28.65 16.21 -4.07
C LEU A 300 28.75 17.75 -3.97
N SER A 301 27.74 18.39 -3.37
CA SER A 301 27.70 19.82 -3.09
C SER A 301 27.11 20.10 -1.71
N LYS A 302 27.34 21.31 -1.15
CA LYS A 302 26.75 21.72 0.14
C LYS A 302 25.23 21.56 0.17
N ASP A 303 24.54 21.97 -0.89
CA ASP A 303 23.07 21.82 -0.99
C ASP A 303 22.62 20.36 -1.01
N ARG A 304 23.35 19.50 -1.73
CA ARG A 304 23.06 18.07 -1.77
C ARG A 304 23.33 17.41 -0.41
N MET A 305 24.40 17.81 0.27
CA MET A 305 24.72 17.37 1.63
C MET A 305 23.64 17.80 2.63
N ARG A 306 23.18 19.06 2.59
CA ARG A 306 22.07 19.55 3.43
C ARG A 306 20.79 18.74 3.22
N ARG A 307 20.45 18.36 1.98
CA ARG A 307 19.27 17.50 1.69
C ARG A 307 19.41 16.09 2.23
N VAL A 308 20.61 15.51 2.15
CA VAL A 308 20.91 14.16 2.66
C VAL A 308 20.94 14.13 4.18
N LEU A 309 21.68 15.05 4.79
CA LEU A 309 21.94 15.11 6.22
C LEU A 309 20.74 15.69 6.98
N ARG A 310 20.01 16.63 6.38
CA ARG A 310 18.80 17.30 6.89
C ARG A 310 19.00 18.24 8.07
N THR A 311 19.99 18.04 8.95
CA THR A 311 20.24 18.87 10.14
C THR A 311 21.74 19.15 10.37
N PRO A 312 22.12 20.32 10.90
CA PRO A 312 23.46 20.64 11.39
C PRO A 312 24.11 19.55 12.25
N ASP A 313 23.39 19.05 13.26
CA ASP A 313 23.89 17.99 14.15
C ASP A 313 24.26 16.69 13.43
N ARG A 314 23.65 16.42 12.28
CA ARG A 314 24.00 15.25 11.48
C ARG A 314 25.22 15.52 10.61
N ALA A 315 25.42 16.76 10.16
CA ALA A 315 26.65 17.16 9.49
C ALA A 315 27.85 17.06 10.44
N ARG A 316 27.74 17.65 11.64
CA ARG A 316 28.81 17.58 12.66
C ARG A 316 29.13 16.15 13.09
N ARG A 317 28.10 15.31 13.29
CA ARG A 317 28.32 13.87 13.57
C ARG A 317 29.06 13.15 12.45
N ILE A 318 28.68 13.39 11.20
CA ILE A 318 29.35 12.77 10.05
C ILE A 318 30.79 13.28 9.89
N ALA A 319 31.03 14.57 10.13
CA ALA A 319 32.36 15.17 10.16
C ALA A 319 33.24 14.51 11.24
N ALA A 320 32.72 14.41 12.47
CA ALA A 320 33.40 13.77 13.60
C ALA A 320 33.69 12.27 13.36
N ASP A 321 32.74 11.52 12.79
CA ASP A 321 32.93 10.11 12.43
C ASP A 321 34.07 9.91 11.40
N TRP A 322 34.42 10.95 10.65
CA TRP A 322 35.53 10.96 9.70
C TRP A 322 36.77 11.72 10.20
N GLY A 323 36.78 12.14 11.46
CA GLY A 323 37.91 12.86 12.06
C GLY A 323 38.15 14.22 11.43
N VAL A 324 37.13 14.84 10.83
CA VAL A 324 37.20 16.20 10.29
C VAL A 324 36.95 17.16 11.46
N ASN A 325 38.02 17.73 12.02
CA ASN A 325 37.97 18.73 13.07
C ASN A 325 38.48 20.08 12.54
N ASP A 326 37.90 21.19 13.03
CA ASP A 326 38.22 22.55 12.58
C ASP A 326 39.67 23.01 12.85
N GLU A 327 40.45 22.33 13.71
CA GLU A 327 41.76 22.84 14.15
C GLU A 327 42.97 22.28 13.38
N ASP A 328 42.89 21.14 12.69
CA ASP A 328 44.09 20.47 12.15
C ASP A 328 44.35 20.67 10.64
N ASP A 329 43.35 21.09 9.84
CA ASP A 329 43.47 21.19 8.37
C ASP A 329 43.83 22.61 7.84
N ILE A 330 44.07 23.60 8.72
CA ILE A 330 44.39 24.99 8.33
C ILE A 330 45.91 25.20 8.07
N VAL A 331 46.79 24.25 8.41
CA VAL A 331 48.25 24.51 8.43
C VAL A 331 49.03 24.03 7.18
N GLU A 332 48.47 23.22 6.28
CA GLU A 332 49.19 22.76 5.06
C GLU A 332 48.87 23.54 3.77
N GLY A 333 48.45 24.81 3.90
CA GLY A 333 48.14 25.69 2.77
C GLY A 333 48.84 27.05 2.78
N GLY A 334 50.02 27.15 3.40
CA GLY A 334 50.87 28.36 3.43
C GLY A 334 51.99 28.33 2.41
#